data_AF-A0A554VZY9-F1
#
_entry.id   AF-A0A554VZY9-F1
#
_cell.length_a   1.000
_cell.length_b   1.000
_cell.length_c   1.000
_cell.angle_alpha   90.00
_cell.angle_beta   90.00
_cell.angle_gamma   90.00
#
_symmetry.space_group_name_H-M   'P 1'
#
loop_
_entity.id
_entity.type
_entity.pdbx_description
1 polymer ?
#
loop_
_entity_poly.entity_id
_entity_poly.type
_entity_poly.pdbx_seq_one_letter_code
_entity_poly.pdbx_strand_id
1 'polypeptide(L)'
;MTQSPDDSILRRQVLDVIVDVLSATATDPDARVSLLQHLAGNPGSPEMALLAHLSGRYDADDADSPLNEWRQQEGDQAAAF
;
A
#
# COMPACT_ATOMS: atom_id res chain seq x y z
N MET A 1 -28.83 -6.08 -6.66
CA MET A 1 -27.93 -6.12 -5.49
C MET A 1 -28.07 -4.76 -4.81
N THR A 2 -28.72 -4.72 -3.65
CA THR A 2 -28.98 -3.49 -2.91
C THR A 2 -27.71 -3.16 -2.14
N GLN A 3 -26.97 -2.12 -2.53
CA GLN A 3 -25.84 -1.64 -1.75
C GLN A 3 -26.34 -1.21 -0.37
N SER A 4 -25.68 -1.70 0.68
CA SER A 4 -25.97 -1.28 2.05
C SER A 4 -25.68 0.22 2.18
N PRO A 5 -26.43 0.98 2.98
CA PRO A 5 -26.13 2.40 3.22
C PRO A 5 -24.69 2.58 3.76
N ASP A 6 -24.21 1.64 4.58
CA ASP A 6 -22.82 1.59 5.06
C ASP A 6 -21.78 1.44 3.94
N ASP A 7 -22.02 0.59 2.94
CA ASP A 7 -21.14 0.44 1.76
C ASP A 7 -20.99 1.76 1.00
N SER A 8 -22.06 2.55 0.94
CA SER A 8 -22.07 3.84 0.23
C SER A 8 -21.26 4.90 0.99
N ILE A 9 -21.31 4.89 2.32
CA ILE A 9 -20.53 5.80 3.19
C ILE A 9 -19.05 5.43 3.11
N LEU A 10 -18.71 4.15 3.25
CA LEU A 10 -17.34 3.69 3.15
C LEU A 10 -16.73 4.04 1.79
N ARG A 11 -17.46 3.78 0.70
CA ARG A 11 -17.03 4.13 -0.65
C ARG A 11 -16.78 5.62 -0.80
N ARG A 12 -17.63 6.47 -0.21
CA ARG A 12 -17.43 7.93 -0.22
C ARG A 12 -16.14 8.32 0.50
N GLN A 13 -15.90 7.77 1.68
CA GLN A 13 -14.69 8.04 2.46
C GLN A 13 -13.42 7.59 1.74
N VAL A 14 -13.44 6.41 1.12
CA VAL A 14 -12.34 5.90 0.30
C VAL A 14 -12.04 6.86 -0.86
N LEU A 15 -13.07 7.33 -1.56
CA LEU A 15 -12.88 8.29 -2.66
C LEU A 15 -12.31 9.62 -2.17
N ASP A 16 -12.76 10.13 -1.02
CA ASP A 16 -12.21 11.37 -0.46
C ASP A 16 -10.72 11.21 -0.10
N VAL A 17 -10.32 10.08 0.49
CA VAL A 17 -8.89 9.77 0.76
C VAL A 17 -8.08 9.70 -0.53
N ILE A 18 -8.58 9.02 -1.56
CA ILE A 18 -7.90 8.92 -2.86
C ILE A 18 -7.70 10.32 -3.47
N VAL A 19 -8.73 11.16 -3.43
CA VAL A 19 -8.63 12.53 -3.95
C VAL A 19 -7.61 13.34 -3.17
N ASP A 20 -7.61 13.23 -1.84
CA ASP A 20 -6.65 13.93 -0.98
C ASP A 20 -5.21 13.50 -1.29
N VAL A 21 -4.94 12.20 -1.35
CA VAL A 21 -3.60 11.64 -1.66
C VAL A 21 -3.11 12.09 -3.04
N LEU A 22 -3.99 12.10 -4.05
CA LEU A 22 -3.64 12.54 -5.40
C LEU A 22 -3.46 14.07 -5.51
N SER A 23 -4.20 14.85 -4.72
CA SER A 23 -4.19 16.32 -4.77
C SER A 23 -3.13 16.95 -3.87
N ALA A 24 -2.71 16.24 -2.81
CA ALA A 24 -1.76 16.74 -1.85
C ALA A 24 -0.37 16.89 -2.47
N THR A 25 0.13 18.13 -2.46
CA THR A 25 1.46 18.50 -2.93
C THR A 25 2.59 17.92 -2.08
N ALA A 26 2.30 17.57 -0.83
CA ALA A 26 3.25 16.92 0.08
C ALA A 26 3.32 15.39 -0.12
N THR A 27 2.40 14.80 -0.88
CA THR A 27 2.44 13.37 -1.17
C THR A 27 3.57 13.08 -2.13
N ASP A 28 4.40 12.12 -1.73
CA ASP A 28 5.48 11.57 -2.54
C ASP A 28 4.98 11.24 -3.97
N PRO A 29 5.69 11.70 -5.03
CA PRO A 29 5.25 11.49 -6.41
C PRO A 29 5.16 10.01 -6.79
N ASP A 30 6.00 9.14 -6.24
CA ASP A 30 5.97 7.71 -6.51
C ASP A 30 4.72 7.06 -5.89
N ALA A 31 4.32 7.52 -4.69
CA ALA A 31 3.03 7.17 -4.08
C ALA A 31 1.86 7.41 -5.03
N ARG A 32 1.81 8.59 -5.63
CA ARG A 32 0.72 9.01 -6.50
C ARG A 32 0.68 8.17 -7.76
N VAL A 33 1.85 7.91 -8.36
CA VAL A 33 1.97 7.04 -9.54
C VAL A 33 1.52 5.61 -9.23
N SER A 34 1.98 5.03 -8.10
CA SER A 34 1.56 3.70 -7.65
C SER A 34 0.04 3.63 -7.45
N LEU A 35 -0.57 4.60 -6.74
CA LEU A 35 -2.01 4.62 -6.53
C LEU A 35 -2.79 4.71 -7.85
N LEU A 36 -2.35 5.55 -8.79
CA LEU A 36 -2.96 5.65 -10.12
C LEU A 36 -2.90 4.33 -10.90
N GLN A 37 -1.78 3.60 -10.81
CA GLN A 37 -1.66 2.27 -11.43
C GLN A 37 -2.66 1.28 -10.82
N HIS A 38 -2.79 1.26 -9.49
CA HIS A 38 -3.76 0.40 -8.81
C HIS A 38 -5.21 0.75 -9.17
N LEU A 39 -5.54 2.04 -9.33
CA LEU A 39 -6.86 2.48 -9.77
C LEU A 39 -7.16 2.06 -11.21
N ALA A 40 -6.18 2.17 -12.10
CA ALA A 40 -6.31 1.68 -13.48
C ALA A 40 -6.52 0.15 -13.55
N GLY A 41 -5.88 -0.61 -12.64
CA GLY A 41 -6.03 -2.06 -12.53
C GLY A 41 -7.33 -2.53 -11.88
N ASN A 42 -8.07 -1.65 -11.19
CA ASN A 42 -9.28 -2.00 -10.43
C ASN A 42 -10.48 -1.08 -10.78
N PRO A 43 -10.95 -1.07 -12.04
CA PRO A 43 -12.07 -0.23 -12.45
C PRO A 43 -13.35 -0.61 -11.70
N GLY A 44 -13.99 0.38 -11.07
CA GLY A 44 -15.22 0.19 -10.29
C GLY A 44 -15.01 -0.20 -8.82
N SER A 45 -13.77 -0.55 -8.44
CA SER A 45 -13.40 -1.00 -7.08
C SER A 45 -12.27 -0.15 -6.49
N PRO A 46 -12.49 1.15 -6.22
CA PRO A 46 -11.49 2.04 -5.63
C PRO A 46 -11.00 1.57 -4.25
N GLU A 47 -11.83 0.84 -3.51
CA GLU A 47 -11.50 0.27 -2.20
C GLU A 47 -10.36 -0.75 -2.33
N MET A 48 -10.42 -1.62 -3.34
CA MET A 48 -9.37 -2.60 -3.63
C MET A 48 -8.10 -1.95 -4.15
N ALA A 49 -8.22 -0.89 -4.96
CA ALA A 49 -7.06 -0.13 -5.43
C ALA A 49 -6.30 0.52 -4.27
N LEU A 50 -7.03 1.15 -3.34
CA LEU A 50 -6.45 1.79 -2.17
C LEU A 50 -5.80 0.75 -1.23
N LEU A 51 -6.47 -0.38 -1.00
CA LEU A 51 -5.91 -1.48 -0.19
C LEU A 51 -4.61 -2.02 -0.79
N ALA A 52 -4.58 -2.28 -2.10
CA ALA A 52 -3.38 -2.78 -2.78
C ALA A 52 -2.22 -1.78 -2.70
N HIS A 53 -2.52 -0.49 -2.85
CA HIS A 53 -1.53 0.58 -2.71
C HIS A 53 -0.94 0.64 -1.28
N LEU A 54 -1.79 0.52 -0.26
CA LEU A 54 -1.34 0.53 1.14
C LEU A 54 -0.52 -0.73 1.46
N SER A 55 -0.97 -1.93 1.05
CA SER A 55 -0.26 -3.18 1.31
C SER A 55 1.12 -3.23 0.65
N GLY A 56 1.26 -2.69 -0.56
CA GLY A 56 2.56 -2.63 -1.25
C GLY A 56 3.56 -1.71 -0.55
N ARG A 57 3.09 -0.74 0.24
CA ARG A 57 3.95 0.16 1.01
C ARG A 57 4.40 -0.44 2.33
N TYR A 58 3.54 -1.21 3.00
CA TYR A 58 3.96 -1.95 4.20
C TYR A 58 5.03 -3.00 3.89
N ASP A 59 4.90 -3.70 2.76
CA ASP A 59 5.88 -4.72 2.34
C ASP A 59 7.24 -4.10 1.95
N ALA A 60 7.22 -2.92 1.31
CA ALA A 60 8.43 -2.17 0.96
C ALA A 60 9.15 -1.61 2.20
N ASP A 61 8.43 -1.27 3.27
CA ASP A 61 9.01 -0.72 4.51
C ASP A 61 9.64 -1.84 5.39
N ASP A 62 9.05 -3.05 5.39
CA ASP A 62 9.62 -4.22 6.09
C ASP A 62 10.90 -4.76 5.43
N ALA A 63 11.10 -4.51 4.13
CA ALA A 63 12.31 -4.91 3.41
C ALA A 63 13.57 -4.14 3.84
N ASP A 64 13.42 -2.96 4.44
CA ASP A 64 14.52 -2.13 4.96
C ASP A 64 14.83 -2.43 6.45
N SER A 65 14.25 -3.50 7.01
CA SER A 65 14.39 -3.82 8.42
C SER A 65 15.79 -4.38 8.72
N PRO A 66 16.63 -3.68 9.53
CA PRO A 66 18.02 -4.10 9.80
C PRO A 66 18.09 -5.43 10.57
N LEU A 67 16.97 -5.89 11.15
CA LEU A 67 16.82 -7.19 11.80
C LEU A 67 17.02 -8.38 10.84
N ASN A 68 16.78 -8.21 9.55
CA ASN A 68 16.99 -9.28 8.56
C ASN A 68 18.47 -9.44 8.17
N GLU A 69 19.32 -8.43 8.39
CA GLU A 69 20.77 -8.48 8.17
C GLU A 69 21.49 -9.29 9.28
N TRP A 70 21.07 -9.15 10.54
CA TRP A 70 21.65 -9.90 11.66
C TRP A 70 21.45 -11.41 11.53
N ARG A 71 20.27 -11.84 11.03
CA ARG A 71 19.96 -13.27 10.80
C ARG A 71 20.84 -13.89 9.72
N GLN A 72 21.24 -13.13 8.70
CA GLN A 72 22.12 -13.62 7.64
C GLN A 72 23.59 -13.70 8.10
N GLN A 73 24.03 -12.81 9.00
CA GLN A 73 25.39 -12.86 9.57
C GLN A 73 25.60 -14.03 10.54
N GLU A 74 24.58 -14.45 11.30
CA GLU A 74 24.72 -15.61 12.20
C GLU A 74 24.76 -16.96 11.45
N GLY A 75 24.16 -17.04 10.25
CA GLY A 75 24.19 -18.26 9.42
C GLY A 75 25.54 -18.54 8.77
N ASP A 76 26.31 -17.49 8.42
CA ASP A 76 27.61 -17.62 7.77
C ASP A 76 28.73 -18.01 8.76
N GLN A 77 28.60 -17.59 10.03
CA GLN A 77 29.59 -17.91 11.07
C GLN A 77 29.47 -19.36 11.60
N ALA A 78 28.32 -20.01 11.43
CA ALA A 78 28.10 -21.40 11.87
C ALA A 78 28.65 -22.46 10.90
N ALA A 79 29.05 -22.08 9.68
CA ALA A 79 29.64 -22.99 8.69
C ALA A 79 31.18 -23.05 8.74
N ALA A 80 31.81 -22.31 9.66
CA ALA A 80 33.25 -22.22 9.82
C ALA A 80 33.74 -22.88 11.14
N PHE A 81 33.28 -24.09 11.44
CA PHE A 81 33.92 -24.97 12.44
C PHE A 81 33.83 -26.44 12.02
#